data_AF-A0A0J7KWP1-F1
#
_entry.id   AF-A0A0J7KWP1-F1
#
_cell.length_a   1.000
_cell.length_b   1.000
_cell.length_c   1.000
_cell.angle_alpha   90.00
_cell.angle_beta   90.00
_cell.angle_gamma   90.00
#
_symmetry.space_group_name_H-M   'P 1'
#
loop_
_entity.id
_entity.type
_entity.pdbx_description
1 polymer ?
#
loop_
_entity_poly.entity_id
_entity_poly.type
_entity_poly.pdbx_seq_one_letter_code
_entity_poly.pdbx_strand_id
1 'polypeptide(L)'
;MQDLCNVISNTSKIIAKRALNPQKKALAKSNDNKSYTLELLVVLDKSLLDYYKEMSFDVENYILTLFNMATGLFHDVSLGVHMQLTIVRIIRLEVEENDVK
;
A
#
# COMPACT_ATOMS: atom_id res chain seq x y z
N MET A 1 29.43 -37.43 33.82
CA MET A 1 29.21 -37.90 32.42
C MET A 1 27.78 -38.38 32.16
N GLN A 2 26.99 -38.76 33.18
CA GLN A 2 25.59 -39.21 32.99
C GLN A 2 24.58 -38.07 32.85
N ASP A 3 24.85 -36.90 33.45
CA ASP A 3 23.93 -35.75 33.40
C ASP A 3 23.80 -35.12 32.01
N LEU A 4 24.90 -35.11 31.23
CA LEU A 4 24.91 -34.57 29.87
C LEU A 4 24.03 -35.41 28.93
N CYS A 5 24.06 -36.74 29.09
CA CYS A 5 23.24 -37.66 28.30
C CYS A 5 21.74 -37.53 28.60
N ASN A 6 21.37 -37.19 29.84
CA ASN A 6 19.97 -36.93 30.21
C ASN A 6 19.43 -35.64 29.59
N VAL A 7 20.25 -34.58 29.55
CA VAL A 7 19.88 -33.30 28.90
C VAL A 7 19.68 -33.50 27.40
N ILE A 8 20.60 -34.21 26.72
CA ILE A 8 20.51 -34.48 25.27
C ILE A 8 19.33 -35.39 24.94
N SER A 9 19.03 -36.40 25.78
CA SER A 9 17.87 -37.27 25.60
C SER A 9 16.55 -36.49 25.75
N ASN A 10 16.48 -35.58 26.73
CA ASN A 10 15.29 -34.77 26.98
C ASN A 10 15.05 -33.73 25.87
N THR A 11 16.10 -33.08 25.35
CA THR A 11 15.96 -32.15 24.23
C THR A 11 15.53 -32.88 22.96
N SER A 12 16.09 -34.05 22.69
CA SER A 12 15.69 -34.90 21.54
C SER A 12 14.22 -35.32 21.61
N LYS A 13 13.73 -35.70 22.81
CA LYS A 13 12.31 -36.03 23.03
C LYS A 13 11.38 -34.82 22.87
N ILE A 14 11.81 -33.64 23.32
CA ILE A 14 11.02 -32.40 23.18
C ILE A 14 10.94 -31.97 21.71
N ILE A 15 12.06 -32.04 20.97
CA ILE A 15 12.11 -31.72 19.53
C ILE A 15 11.27 -32.72 18.73
N ALA A 16 11.38 -34.02 19.01
CA ALA A 16 10.57 -35.04 18.34
C ALA A 16 9.06 -34.86 18.62
N LYS A 17 8.66 -34.56 19.86
CA LYS A 17 7.24 -34.26 20.21
C LYS A 17 6.71 -32.99 19.52
N ARG A 18 7.57 -32.00 19.27
CA ARG A 18 7.22 -30.78 18.50
C ARG A 18 7.12 -31.07 17.01
N ALA A 19 7.96 -31.94 16.46
CA ALA A 19 7.92 -32.35 15.05
C ALA A 19 6.69 -33.23 14.74
N LEU A 20 6.26 -34.06 15.69
CA LEU A 20 5.15 -35.02 15.54
C LEU A 20 3.76 -34.43 15.83
N ASN A 21 3.66 -33.17 16.28
CA ASN A 21 2.38 -32.50 16.47
C ASN A 21 2.16 -31.40 15.41
N PRO A 22 1.76 -31.78 14.18
CA PRO A 22 1.48 -30.82 13.11
C PRO A 22 0.32 -29.87 13.45
N GLN A 23 -0.55 -30.22 14.42
CA GLN A 23 -1.71 -29.40 14.79
C GLN A 23 -1.32 -28.10 15.52
N LYS A 24 -0.13 -28.00 16.13
CA LYS A 24 0.35 -26.75 16.77
C LYS A 24 1.13 -25.81 15.85
N LYS A 25 1.40 -26.21 14.60
CA LYS A 25 1.97 -25.32 13.56
C LYS A 25 0.91 -24.68 12.66
N ALA A 26 -0.37 -24.96 12.89
CA ALA A 26 -1.48 -24.45 12.07
C ALA A 26 -2.17 -23.20 12.66
N LEU A 27 -1.57 -22.52 13.65
CA LEU A 27 -2.09 -21.26 14.19
C LEU A 27 -1.08 -20.12 14.00
N ALA A 28 -0.61 -19.96 12.77
CA ALA A 28 -0.31 -18.64 12.22
C ALA A 28 -1.35 -18.35 11.12
N LYS A 29 -2.63 -18.47 11.50
CA LYS A 29 -3.78 -17.92 10.79
C LYS A 29 -4.01 -16.59 11.51
N SER A 30 -3.82 -15.40 10.96
CA SER A 30 -4.27 -14.92 9.66
C SER A 30 -3.36 -13.74 9.27
N ASN A 31 -2.46 -13.90 8.30
CA ASN A 31 -2.20 -12.76 7.42
C ASN A 31 -3.41 -12.75 6.48
N ASP A 32 -4.53 -12.22 6.97
CA ASP A 32 -5.54 -11.71 6.06
C ASP A 32 -4.76 -10.69 5.25
N ASN A 33 -4.49 -11.02 3.99
CA ASN A 33 -3.93 -10.10 3.02
C ASN A 33 -4.98 -9.00 2.82
N LYS A 34 -5.06 -8.09 3.79
CA LYS A 34 -6.00 -6.98 3.77
C LYS A 34 -5.57 -6.12 2.60
N SER A 35 -6.38 -6.16 1.55
CA SER A 35 -6.26 -5.23 0.45
C SER A 35 -7.08 -3.99 0.78
N TYR A 36 -6.51 -2.83 0.50
CA TYR A 36 -7.22 -1.57 0.62
C TYR A 36 -7.22 -0.88 -0.73
N THR A 37 -8.33 -0.23 -1.04
CA THR A 37 -8.43 0.66 -2.20
C THR A 37 -8.51 2.09 -1.68
N LEU A 38 -7.57 2.92 -2.15
CA LEU A 38 -7.51 4.34 -1.87
C LEU A 38 -8.19 5.09 -3.02
N GLU A 39 -9.43 5.47 -2.79
CA GLU A 39 -10.21 6.31 -3.69
C GLU A 39 -9.82 7.78 -3.50
N LEU A 40 -9.25 8.39 -4.54
CA LEU A 40 -8.74 9.75 -4.51
C LEU A 40 -9.53 10.67 -5.44
N LEU A 41 -9.99 11.77 -4.87
CA LEU A 41 -10.51 12.92 -5.60
C LEU A 41 -9.42 14.00 -5.61
N VAL A 42 -8.98 14.40 -6.80
CA VAL A 42 -7.93 15.41 -6.98
C VAL A 42 -8.59 16.72 -7.39
N VAL A 43 -8.25 17.81 -6.70
CA VAL A 43 -8.72 19.15 -7.05
C VAL A 43 -7.53 19.98 -7.51
N LEU A 44 -7.64 20.57 -8.70
CA LEU A 44 -6.66 21.44 -9.29
C LEU A 44 -7.05 22.88 -8.97
N ASP A 45 -6.25 23.53 -8.14
CA ASP A 45 -6.47 24.92 -7.76
C ASP A 45 -6.22 25.88 -8.94
N LYS A 46 -6.83 27.07 -8.87
CA LYS A 46 -6.70 28.13 -9.87
C LYS A 46 -5.25 28.51 -10.09
N SER A 47 -4.47 28.61 -9.02
CA SER A 47 -3.04 28.95 -9.09
C SER A 47 -2.24 27.98 -9.98
N LEU A 48 -2.51 26.68 -9.87
CA LEU A 48 -1.88 25.64 -10.69
C LEU A 48 -2.31 25.76 -12.15
N LEU A 49 -3.61 25.96 -12.38
CA LEU A 49 -4.17 26.07 -13.73
C LEU A 49 -3.64 27.33 -14.44
N ASP A 50 -3.59 28.46 -13.74
CA ASP A 50 -3.12 29.72 -14.31
C ASP A 50 -1.62 29.69 -14.63
N TYR A 51 -0.80 29.04 -13.80
CA TYR A 51 0.62 28.84 -14.09
C TYR A 51 0.87 28.03 -15.38
N TYR A 52 0.13 26.95 -15.57
CA TYR A 52 0.32 26.06 -16.73
C TYR A 52 -0.47 26.47 -17.97
N LYS A 53 -1.49 27.33 -17.85
CA LYS A 53 -2.19 27.97 -18.98
C LYS A 53 -1.20 28.72 -19.88
N GLU A 54 -0.27 29.47 -19.30
CA GLU A 54 0.74 30.23 -20.06
C GLU A 54 1.67 29.32 -20.89
N MET A 55 1.86 28.08 -20.43
CA MET A 55 2.79 27.12 -21.03
C MET A 55 2.12 26.12 -21.99
N SER A 56 0.82 26.27 -22.27
CA SER A 56 0.03 25.33 -23.10
C SER A 56 0.19 23.85 -22.66
N PHE A 57 0.35 23.64 -21.36
CA PHE A 57 0.73 22.35 -20.80
C PHE A 57 -0.48 21.54 -20.31
N ASP A 58 -0.45 20.22 -20.53
CA ASP A 58 -1.50 19.31 -20.06
C ASP A 58 -1.32 18.95 -18.57
N VAL A 59 -1.97 19.73 -17.73
CA VAL A 59 -1.94 19.57 -16.26
C VAL A 59 -2.55 18.25 -15.82
N GLU A 60 -3.58 17.74 -16.50
CA GLU A 60 -4.18 16.46 -16.14
C GLU A 60 -3.20 15.32 -16.34
N ASN A 61 -2.51 15.30 -17.48
CA ASN A 61 -1.50 14.27 -17.74
C ASN A 61 -0.34 14.32 -16.73
N TYR A 62 0.06 15.51 -16.29
CA TYR A 62 1.06 15.66 -15.23
C TYR A 62 0.60 15.03 -13.91
N ILE A 63 -0.65 15.32 -13.51
CA ILE A 63 -1.25 14.76 -12.30
C ILE A 63 -1.36 13.24 -12.39
N LEU A 64 -1.82 12.72 -13.53
CA LEU A 64 -1.88 11.28 -13.79
C LEU A 64 -0.48 10.65 -13.71
N THR A 65 0.54 11.31 -14.27
CA THR A 65 1.93 10.83 -14.20
C THR A 65 2.45 10.79 -12.76
N LEU A 66 2.17 11.83 -11.97
CA LEU A 66 2.55 11.90 -10.56
C LEU A 66 1.91 10.75 -9.75
N PHE A 67 0.61 10.55 -9.93
CA PHE A 67 -0.10 9.48 -9.24
C PHE A 67 0.23 8.10 -9.78
N ASN A 68 0.65 7.97 -11.05
CA ASN A 68 1.16 6.71 -11.58
C ASN A 68 2.48 6.32 -10.89
N MET A 69 3.38 7.29 -10.64
CA MET A 69 4.56 7.05 -9.82
C MET A 69 4.19 6.67 -8.38
N ALA A 70 3.24 7.39 -7.77
CA ALA A 70 2.76 7.07 -6.42
C ALA A 70 2.15 5.66 -6.35
N THR A 71 1.42 5.23 -7.37
CA THR A 71 0.81 3.89 -7.45
C THR A 71 1.87 2.80 -7.35
N GLY A 72 3.05 2.99 -7.96
CA GLY A 72 4.17 2.07 -7.83
C GLY A 72 4.68 1.93 -6.40
N LEU A 73 4.70 3.04 -5.64
CA LEU A 73 5.07 3.02 -4.22
C LEU A 73 4.05 2.28 -3.36
N PHE A 74 2.74 2.48 -3.61
CA PHE A 74 1.67 1.83 -2.86
C PHE A 74 1.53 0.31 -3.12
N HIS A 75 2.06 -0.17 -4.25
CA HIS A 75 2.12 -1.60 -4.56
C HIS A 75 3.39 -2.29 -4.03
N ASP A 76 4.32 -1.55 -3.42
CA ASP A 76 5.55 -2.14 -2.93
C ASP A 76 5.28 -3.09 -1.74
N VAL A 77 5.88 -4.28 -1.82
CA VAL A 77 5.76 -5.33 -0.80
C VAL A 77 6.33 -4.91 0.55
N SER A 78 7.21 -3.91 0.57
CA SER A 78 7.78 -3.33 1.79
C SER A 78 6.74 -2.71 2.73
N LEU A 79 5.56 -2.34 2.22
CA LEU A 79 4.45 -1.80 3.00
C LEU A 79 3.72 -2.86 3.84
N GLY A 80 3.93 -4.15 3.55
CA GLY A 80 3.28 -5.26 4.26
C GLY A 80 1.76 -5.37 4.06
N VAL A 81 1.20 -4.56 3.16
CA VAL A 81 -0.23 -4.45 2.85
C VAL A 81 -0.39 -4.19 1.36
N HIS A 82 -1.40 -4.79 0.72
CA HIS A 82 -1.69 -4.52 -0.69
C HIS A 82 -2.59 -3.27 -0.81
N MET A 83 -2.06 -2.15 -1.33
CA MET A 83 -2.83 -0.92 -1.50
C MET A 83 -2.98 -0.55 -2.97
N GLN A 84 -4.22 -0.49 -3.44
CA GLN A 84 -4.57 -0.02 -4.78
C GLN A 84 -4.91 1.48 -4.72
N LEU A 85 -4.16 2.30 -5.44
CA LEU A 85 -4.50 3.70 -5.65
C LEU A 85 -5.49 3.81 -6.81
N THR A 86 -6.57 4.58 -6.67
CA THR A 86 -7.54 4.84 -7.75
C THR A 86 -7.99 6.28 -7.72
N ILE A 87 -7.71 7.02 -8.78
CA ILE A 87 -8.25 8.37 -8.96
C ILE A 87 -9.69 8.24 -9.42
N VAL A 88 -10.63 8.73 -8.61
CA VAL A 88 -12.08 8.68 -8.88
C VAL A 88 -12.54 9.90 -9.67
N ARG A 89 -11.92 11.06 -9.44
CA ARG A 89 -12.24 12.30 -10.16
C ARG A 89 -11.10 13.29 -10.08
N ILE A 90 -10.90 14.04 -11.17
CA ILE A 90 -10.10 15.26 -11.19
C ILE A 90 -11.07 16.43 -11.39
N ILE A 91 -11.01 17.45 -10.52
CA ILE A 91 -11.82 18.66 -10.60
C ILE A 91 -10.91 19.84 -10.86
N ARG A 92 -11.15 20.55 -11.96
CA ARG A 92 -10.50 21.84 -12.24
C ARG A 92 -11.30 22.97 -11.62
N LEU A 93 -10.67 23.79 -10.78
CA LEU A 93 -11.29 25.02 -10.29
C LEU A 93 -11.09 26.11 -11.34
N GLU A 94 -11.92 26.14 -12.37
CA GLU A 94 -11.96 27.25 -13.31
C GLU A 94 -12.87 28.36 -12.75
N VAL A 95 -12.39 29.60 -12.76
CA VAL A 95 -13.29 30.76 -12.61
C VAL A 95 -13.86 30.99 -13.99
N GLU A 96 -15.10 30.59 -14.20
CA GLU A 96 -15.88 31.27 -15.20
C GLU A 96 -16.06 32.71 -14.70
N GLU A 97 -15.40 33.66 -15.37
CA GLU A 97 -15.86 35.04 -15.40
C GLU A 97 -17.25 35.00 -16.03
N ASN A 98 -18.25 34.68 -15.22
CA ASN A 98 -19.63 34.93 -15.56
C ASN A 98 -19.74 36.44 -15.64
N ASP A 99 -19.75 36.94 -16.89
CA ASP A 99 -20.05 38.29 -17.31
C ASP A 99 -21.00 38.96 -16.29
N VAL A 100 -20.44 39.77 -15.40
CA VAL A 100 -21.22 40.85 -14.77
C VAL A 100 -21.35 41.91 -15.87
N LYS A 101 -22.27 41.66 -16.80
CA LYS A 101 -22.79 42.66 -17.74
C LYS A 101 -24.15 43.14 -17.26
#